data_AF-A0A843RYK7-F1
#
_entry.id   AF-A0A843RYK7-F1
#
_cell.length_a   1.000
_cell.length_b   1.000
_cell.length_c   1.000
_cell.angle_alpha   90.00
_cell.angle_beta   90.00
_cell.angle_gamma   90.00
#
_symmetry.space_group_name_H-M   'P 1'
#
loop_
_entity.id
_entity.type
_entity.pdbx_description
1 polymer ?
#
loop_
_entity_poly.entity_id
_entity_poly.type
_entity_poly.pdbx_seq_one_letter_code
_entity_poly.pdbx_strand_id
1 'polypeptide(L)'
;MSESIEINSGDFVFREGEAGGELYVIEEGQVELIAGPHDQRRTTLDVGDFFGERSLLDDVPREVSARALTRCRLLRLDRAGFSEIVRQSPEIAVLMVRHLSRRLGSGGTEMPSSAVFLHEASETAIPLHPQCTIGRVDRSTGVAPDVDLTPFDSDKTLSRRHAKVAMRPDGYYLREDEGRNGTFVNERRLDPGVEVRLADGDRLRFGFVHVVFRLASGSDNTP
;
A
#
# COMPACT_ATOMS: atom_id res chain seq x y z
N MET A 1 -8.70 -15.14 15.61
CA MET A 1 -9.87 -16.01 15.52
C MET A 1 -10.50 -15.94 14.13
N SER A 2 -11.12 -17.04 13.71
CA SER A 2 -11.88 -17.18 12.47
C SER A 2 -13.31 -17.60 12.79
N GLU A 3 -14.30 -16.98 12.18
CA GLU A 3 -15.72 -17.24 12.42
C GLU A 3 -16.52 -17.12 11.12
N SER A 4 -17.43 -18.07 10.85
CA SER A 4 -18.37 -17.95 9.73
C SER A 4 -19.58 -17.12 10.14
N ILE A 5 -19.93 -16.11 9.34
CA ILE A 5 -21.10 -15.24 9.54
C ILE A 5 -22.02 -15.30 8.32
N GLU A 6 -23.32 -15.12 8.54
CA GLU A 6 -24.32 -15.03 7.48
C GLU A 6 -24.85 -13.61 7.37
N ILE A 7 -24.97 -13.11 6.14
CA ILE A 7 -25.45 -11.76 5.84
C ILE A 7 -26.57 -11.86 4.80
N ASN A 8 -27.69 -11.16 5.01
CA ASN A 8 -28.79 -11.19 4.05
C ASN A 8 -28.53 -10.23 2.88
N SER A 9 -29.21 -10.51 1.76
CA SER A 9 -29.19 -9.63 0.60
C SER A 9 -29.60 -8.21 0.97
N GLY A 10 -28.79 -7.22 0.58
CA GLY A 10 -29.00 -5.80 0.86
C GLY A 10 -28.39 -5.30 2.16
N ASP A 11 -28.01 -6.19 3.09
CA ASP A 11 -27.39 -5.81 4.36
C ASP A 11 -25.92 -5.42 4.16
N PHE A 12 -25.46 -4.46 4.97
CA PHE A 12 -24.07 -4.05 4.99
C PHE A 12 -23.27 -4.98 5.92
N VAL A 13 -22.12 -5.43 5.43
CA VAL A 13 -21.11 -6.11 6.25
C VAL A 13 -20.39 -5.09 7.12
N PHE A 14 -20.05 -3.95 6.52
CA PHE A 14 -19.53 -2.75 7.19
C PHE A 14 -19.76 -1.53 6.31
N ARG A 15 -19.65 -0.34 6.90
CA ARG A 15 -19.74 0.94 6.20
C ARG A 15 -18.40 1.67 6.20
N GLU A 16 -18.22 2.52 5.20
CA GLU A 16 -17.09 3.45 5.14
C GLU A 16 -17.02 4.31 6.42
N GLY A 17 -15.81 4.53 6.92
CA GLY A 17 -15.52 5.27 8.14
C GLY A 17 -15.63 4.47 9.43
N GLU A 18 -16.21 3.27 9.40
CA GLU A 18 -16.26 2.40 10.59
C GLU A 18 -14.85 1.93 10.97
N ALA A 19 -14.63 1.72 12.28
CA ALA A 19 -13.45 1.02 12.74
C ALA A 19 -13.50 -0.44 12.23
N GLY A 20 -12.36 -0.95 11.81
CA GLY A 20 -12.22 -2.34 11.39
C GLY A 20 -11.07 -3.03 12.10
N GLY A 21 -10.52 -4.05 11.46
CA GLY A 21 -9.52 -4.94 12.06
C GLY A 21 -9.72 -6.40 11.68
N GLU A 22 -10.74 -6.68 10.87
CA GLU A 22 -11.02 -8.00 10.32
C GLU A 22 -11.11 -7.95 8.79
N LEU A 23 -10.72 -9.06 8.17
CA LEU A 23 -10.96 -9.34 6.76
C LEU A 23 -12.08 -10.39 6.63
N TYR A 24 -12.71 -10.42 5.47
CA TYR A 24 -13.80 -11.36 5.16
C TYR A 24 -13.47 -12.11 3.88
N VAL A 25 -13.66 -13.43 3.86
CA VAL A 25 -13.60 -14.27 2.66
C VAL A 25 -15.02 -14.68 2.29
N ILE A 26 -15.38 -14.58 1.02
CA ILE A 26 -16.71 -14.96 0.52
C ILE A 26 -16.72 -16.47 0.28
N GLU A 27 -17.44 -17.20 1.13
CA GLU A 27 -17.64 -18.64 0.96
C GLU A 27 -18.85 -18.93 0.06
N GLU A 28 -19.89 -18.11 0.16
CA GLU A 28 -21.11 -18.20 -0.63
C GLU A 28 -21.69 -16.79 -0.87
N GLY A 29 -22.26 -16.55 -2.05
CA GLY A 29 -22.93 -15.29 -2.40
C GLY A 29 -22.02 -14.25 -3.10
N GLN A 30 -22.50 -13.02 -3.18
CA GLN A 30 -21.81 -11.89 -3.82
C GLN A 30 -21.86 -10.64 -2.94
N VAL A 31 -20.76 -9.89 -2.92
CA VAL A 31 -20.64 -8.63 -2.15
C VAL A 31 -20.25 -7.50 -3.10
N GLU A 32 -20.86 -6.34 -2.94
CA GLU A 32 -20.50 -5.10 -3.62
C GLU A 32 -19.67 -4.21 -2.67
N LEU A 33 -18.49 -3.80 -3.13
CA LEU A 33 -17.73 -2.72 -2.51
C LEU A 33 -18.14 -1.39 -3.14
N ILE A 34 -18.42 -0.39 -2.30
CA ILE A 34 -18.92 0.92 -2.70
C ILE A 34 -17.97 1.99 -2.15
N ALA A 35 -17.46 2.86 -3.03
CA ALA A 35 -16.45 3.86 -2.66
C ALA A 35 -16.58 5.19 -3.42
N GLY A 36 -16.09 6.26 -2.79
CA GLY A 36 -15.98 7.58 -3.40
C GLY A 36 -17.27 8.42 -3.33
N PRO A 37 -17.22 9.69 -3.75
CA PRO A 37 -18.36 10.60 -3.68
C PRO A 37 -19.58 10.03 -4.40
N HIS A 38 -20.75 10.08 -3.76
CA HIS A 38 -22.01 9.58 -4.32
C HIS A 38 -21.98 8.13 -4.82
N ASP A 39 -21.21 7.24 -4.17
CA ASP A 39 -21.12 5.81 -4.50
C ASP A 39 -20.65 5.53 -5.95
N GLN A 40 -19.80 6.41 -6.49
CA GLN A 40 -19.39 6.40 -7.89
C GLN A 40 -18.55 5.18 -8.30
N ARG A 41 -17.82 4.55 -7.36
CA ARG A 41 -17.04 3.33 -7.62
C ARG A 41 -17.72 2.15 -6.97
N ARG A 42 -18.05 1.15 -7.79
CA ARG A 42 -18.67 -0.09 -7.36
C ARG A 42 -17.89 -1.27 -7.91
N THR A 43 -17.61 -2.25 -7.07
CA THR A 43 -16.89 -3.46 -7.46
C THR A 43 -17.60 -4.66 -6.87
N THR A 44 -18.06 -5.57 -7.72
CA THR A 44 -18.66 -6.83 -7.29
C THR A 44 -17.58 -7.85 -7.03
N LEU A 45 -17.72 -8.57 -5.93
CA LEU A 45 -16.86 -9.64 -5.48
C LEU A 45 -17.64 -10.93 -5.42
N ASP A 46 -16.98 -12.01 -5.86
CA ASP A 46 -17.55 -13.35 -5.97
C ASP A 46 -16.95 -14.32 -4.95
N VAL A 47 -17.50 -15.53 -4.90
CA VAL A 47 -16.99 -16.62 -4.05
C VAL A 47 -15.49 -16.84 -4.28
N GLY A 48 -14.74 -16.94 -3.19
CA GLY A 48 -13.28 -17.05 -3.18
C GLY A 48 -12.55 -15.71 -3.08
N ASP A 49 -13.24 -14.59 -3.33
CA ASP A 49 -12.69 -13.27 -3.07
C ASP A 49 -12.69 -12.96 -1.58
N PHE A 50 -11.83 -12.02 -1.18
CA PHE A 50 -11.82 -11.46 0.16
C PHE A 50 -11.83 -9.93 0.15
N PHE A 51 -12.21 -9.30 1.26
CA PHE A 51 -12.29 -7.84 1.38
C PHE A 51 -12.11 -7.37 2.82
N GLY A 52 -11.88 -6.07 2.99
CA GLY A 52 -11.64 -5.46 4.31
C GLY A 52 -10.20 -5.59 4.79
N GLU A 53 -9.30 -6.09 3.92
CA GLU A 53 -7.89 -6.32 4.20
C GLU A 53 -7.13 -5.04 4.54
N ARG A 54 -7.50 -3.89 3.95
CA ARG A 54 -6.78 -2.63 4.17
C ARG A 54 -6.89 -2.16 5.62
N SER A 55 -8.08 -2.27 6.21
CA SER A 55 -8.27 -1.94 7.63
C SER A 55 -7.47 -2.87 8.54
N LEU A 56 -7.38 -4.16 8.20
CA LEU A 56 -6.59 -5.13 8.95
C LEU A 56 -5.07 -4.91 8.79
N LEU A 57 -4.58 -4.64 7.58
CA LEU A 57 -3.15 -4.58 7.27
C LEU A 57 -2.55 -3.22 7.63
N ASP A 58 -3.22 -2.13 7.27
CA ASP A 58 -2.71 -0.76 7.38
C ASP A 58 -3.17 -0.04 8.65
N ASP A 59 -4.03 -0.68 9.48
CA ASP A 59 -4.60 -0.13 10.72
C ASP A 59 -5.38 1.19 10.50
N VAL A 60 -6.14 1.22 9.40
CA VAL A 60 -6.98 2.36 8.99
C VAL A 60 -8.47 2.05 9.16
N PRO A 61 -9.35 3.05 9.29
CA PRO A 61 -10.80 2.85 9.17
C PRO A 61 -11.20 2.22 7.84
N ARG A 62 -12.42 1.69 7.75
CA ARG A 62 -12.97 1.16 6.49
C ARG A 62 -13.01 2.28 5.43
N GLU A 63 -12.25 2.15 4.35
CA GLU A 63 -12.20 3.14 3.26
C GLU A 63 -13.31 2.98 2.22
N VAL A 64 -14.07 1.90 2.30
CA VAL A 64 -15.20 1.57 1.42
C VAL A 64 -16.32 0.97 2.25
N SER A 65 -17.54 1.01 1.74
CA SER A 65 -18.65 0.21 2.31
C SER A 65 -18.72 -1.15 1.61
N ALA A 66 -19.11 -2.20 2.33
CA ALA A 66 -19.33 -3.52 1.78
C ALA A 66 -20.78 -3.95 2.01
N ARG A 67 -21.51 -4.24 0.92
CA ARG A 67 -22.92 -4.63 0.97
C ARG A 67 -23.14 -5.96 0.26
N ALA A 68 -23.89 -6.86 0.89
CA ALA A 68 -24.25 -8.12 0.27
C ALA A 68 -25.24 -7.90 -0.89
N LEU A 69 -24.92 -8.38 -2.10
CA LEU A 69 -25.83 -8.36 -3.25
C LEU A 69 -26.78 -9.55 -3.25
N THR A 70 -26.36 -10.66 -2.65
CA THR A 70 -27.17 -11.85 -2.40
C THR A 70 -27.09 -12.21 -0.92
N ARG A 71 -27.82 -13.23 -0.47
CA ARG A 71 -27.49 -13.86 0.81
C ARG A 71 -26.06 -14.40 0.74
N CYS A 72 -25.25 -14.11 1.75
CA CYS A 72 -23.83 -14.43 1.79
C CYS A 72 -23.49 -15.25 3.03
N ARG A 73 -22.54 -16.19 2.88
CA ARG A 73 -21.78 -16.77 3.98
C ARG A 73 -20.33 -16.29 3.87
N LEU A 74 -19.84 -15.68 4.93
CA LEU A 74 -18.52 -15.05 4.95
C LEU A 74 -17.68 -15.65 6.08
N LEU A 75 -16.41 -15.94 5.81
CA LEU A 75 -15.44 -16.24 6.86
C LEU A 75 -14.79 -14.93 7.32
N ARG A 76 -15.11 -14.50 8.54
CA ARG A 76 -14.50 -13.34 9.21
C ARG A 76 -13.21 -13.77 9.90
N LEU A 77 -12.12 -13.06 9.63
CA LEU A 77 -10.81 -13.30 10.23
C LEU A 77 -10.28 -12.01 10.86
N ASP A 78 -9.99 -12.05 12.15
CA ASP A 78 -9.21 -10.99 12.80
C ASP A 78 -7.70 -11.13 12.48
N ARG A 79 -6.88 -10.20 13.01
CA ARG A 79 -5.43 -10.21 12.83
C ARG A 79 -4.76 -11.52 13.23
N ALA A 80 -5.19 -12.12 14.33
CA ALA A 80 -4.62 -13.38 14.81
C ALA A 80 -5.03 -14.55 13.91
N GLY A 81 -6.29 -14.60 13.47
CA GLY A 81 -6.81 -15.60 12.55
C GLY A 81 -6.12 -15.53 11.18
N PHE A 82 -5.93 -14.32 10.66
CA PHE A 82 -5.19 -14.09 9.44
C PHE A 82 -3.72 -14.56 9.54
N SER A 83 -3.03 -14.16 10.61
CA SER A 83 -1.63 -14.57 10.84
C SER A 83 -1.49 -16.09 10.96
N GLU A 84 -2.46 -16.76 11.60
CA GLU A 84 -2.48 -18.22 11.70
C GLU A 84 -2.61 -18.88 10.33
N ILE A 85 -3.57 -18.44 9.53
CA ILE A 85 -3.84 -19.00 8.20
C ILE A 85 -2.61 -18.83 7.28
N VAL A 86 -1.99 -17.66 7.28
CA VAL A 86 -0.77 -17.40 6.49
C VAL A 86 0.38 -18.31 6.94
N ARG A 87 0.51 -18.58 8.24
CA ARG A 87 1.58 -19.42 8.79
C ARG A 87 1.35 -20.91 8.50
N GLN A 88 0.11 -21.37 8.60
CA GLN A 88 -0.26 -22.78 8.38
C GLN A 88 -0.36 -23.13 6.89
N SER A 89 -0.65 -22.16 6.03
CA SER A 89 -0.83 -22.39 4.59
C SER A 89 -0.26 -21.22 3.78
N PRO A 90 1.06 -21.23 3.53
CA PRO A 90 1.74 -20.21 2.73
C PRO A 90 1.15 -20.02 1.31
N GLU A 91 0.52 -21.06 0.75
CA GLU A 91 -0.17 -21.00 -0.54
C GLU A 91 -1.34 -19.99 -0.54
N ILE A 92 -2.04 -19.83 0.59
CA ILE A 92 -3.12 -18.85 0.74
C ILE A 92 -2.56 -17.43 0.62
N ALA A 93 -1.39 -17.16 1.20
CA ALA A 93 -0.74 -15.85 1.07
C ALA A 93 -0.42 -15.52 -0.40
N VAL A 94 0.06 -16.50 -1.17
CA VAL A 94 0.33 -16.34 -2.62
C VAL A 94 -0.95 -16.05 -3.39
N LEU A 95 -2.05 -16.75 -3.09
CA LEU A 95 -3.36 -16.50 -3.70
C LEU A 95 -3.88 -15.11 -3.37
N MET A 96 -3.68 -14.65 -2.13
CA MET A 96 -4.07 -13.30 -1.72
C MET A 96 -3.28 -12.22 -2.44
N VAL A 97 -1.96 -12.38 -2.56
CA VAL A 97 -1.11 -11.44 -3.34
C VAL A 97 -1.58 -11.38 -4.80
N ARG A 98 -1.87 -12.53 -5.42
CA ARG A 98 -2.41 -12.57 -6.80
C ARG A 98 -3.76 -11.88 -6.92
N HIS A 99 -4.64 -12.06 -5.94
CA HIS A 99 -5.96 -11.43 -5.92
C HIS A 99 -5.88 -9.90 -5.81
N LEU A 100 -5.05 -9.40 -4.89
CA LEU A 100 -4.80 -7.96 -4.74
C LEU A 100 -4.18 -7.36 -5.99
N SER A 101 -3.25 -8.08 -6.61
CA SER A 101 -2.62 -7.66 -7.87
C SER A 101 -3.64 -7.51 -9.01
N ARG A 102 -4.66 -8.38 -9.08
CA ARG A 102 -5.73 -8.29 -10.09
C ARG A 102 -6.67 -7.10 -9.85
N ARG A 103 -6.96 -6.76 -8.60
CA ARG A 103 -7.78 -5.58 -8.25
C ARG A 103 -7.08 -4.26 -8.60
N LEU A 104 -5.76 -4.20 -8.47
CA LEU A 104 -4.97 -3.06 -8.93
C LEU A 104 -4.99 -2.90 -10.46
N GLY A 105 -5.31 -3.95 -11.22
CA GLY A 105 -5.35 -3.93 -12.68
C GLY A 105 -6.65 -3.43 -13.32
N SER A 106 -7.73 -3.27 -12.57
CA SER A 106 -9.09 -3.11 -13.14
C SER A 106 -9.84 -1.84 -12.74
N GLY A 107 -9.18 -0.86 -12.11
CA GLY A 107 -9.87 0.36 -11.70
C GLY A 107 -8.92 1.50 -11.38
N GLY A 108 -8.64 2.33 -12.38
CA GLY A 108 -7.98 3.61 -12.17
C GLY A 108 -8.01 4.44 -13.44
N THR A 109 -8.66 5.59 -13.38
CA THR A 109 -8.26 6.81 -14.09
C THR A 109 -6.76 6.76 -14.35
N GLU A 110 -6.30 7.02 -15.58
CA GLU A 110 -4.87 7.00 -15.94
C GLU A 110 -4.03 7.70 -14.86
N MET A 111 -3.50 6.89 -13.96
CA MET A 111 -2.53 7.25 -12.94
C MET A 111 -1.21 7.29 -13.69
N PRO A 112 -0.33 8.29 -13.48
CA PRO A 112 0.99 8.25 -14.07
C PRO A 112 1.65 6.93 -13.64
N SER A 113 1.88 6.10 -14.66
CA SER A 113 2.42 4.76 -14.57
C SER A 113 3.79 4.84 -13.92
N SER A 114 3.93 4.31 -12.71
CA SER A 114 5.21 4.08 -12.01
C SER A 114 6.08 5.32 -11.73
N ALA A 115 6.63 5.44 -10.52
CA ALA A 115 7.69 6.39 -10.22
C ALA A 115 8.94 5.63 -9.79
N VAL A 116 10.10 6.25 -9.93
CA VAL A 116 11.38 5.69 -9.50
C VAL A 116 12.16 6.72 -8.69
N PHE A 117 13.01 6.23 -7.79
CA PHE A 117 14.18 6.96 -7.34
C PHE A 117 15.36 6.57 -8.21
N LEU A 118 15.96 7.55 -8.87
CA LEU A 118 17.21 7.37 -9.61
C LEU A 118 18.37 7.74 -8.69
N HIS A 119 19.16 6.76 -8.24
CA HIS A 119 20.33 7.05 -7.42
C HIS A 119 21.36 7.86 -8.21
N GLU A 120 21.77 9.03 -7.71
CA GLU A 120 22.55 9.99 -8.51
C GLU A 120 23.92 9.46 -8.94
N ALA A 121 24.60 8.69 -8.08
CA ALA A 121 25.97 8.25 -8.36
C ALA A 121 26.04 7.02 -9.28
N SER A 122 25.03 6.15 -9.26
CA SER A 122 25.04 4.89 -10.02
C SER A 122 23.97 4.81 -11.10
N GLU A 123 23.13 5.84 -11.22
CA GLU A 123 21.96 5.88 -12.12
C GLU A 123 21.03 4.66 -11.96
N THR A 124 21.07 4.02 -10.80
CA THR A 124 20.23 2.85 -10.54
C THR A 124 18.82 3.32 -10.27
N ALA A 125 17.88 2.85 -11.10
CA ALA A 125 16.46 3.10 -10.91
C ALA A 125 15.88 2.15 -9.86
N ILE A 126 15.25 2.72 -8.85
CA ILE A 126 14.65 2.01 -7.72
C ILE A 126 13.14 2.26 -7.79
N PRO A 127 12.34 1.26 -8.15
CA PRO A 127 10.90 1.42 -8.31
C PRO A 127 10.20 1.83 -7.02
N LEU A 128 9.21 2.71 -7.16
CA LEU A 128 8.31 3.10 -6.07
C LEU A 128 6.94 2.47 -6.27
N HIS A 129 6.42 1.87 -5.21
CA HIS A 129 5.04 1.45 -5.08
C HIS A 129 4.18 2.57 -4.46
N PRO A 130 2.84 2.50 -4.54
CA PRO A 130 1.95 3.53 -4.02
C PRO A 130 2.13 3.84 -2.53
N GLN A 131 2.61 2.89 -1.74
CA GLN A 131 2.99 3.09 -0.34
C GLN A 131 4.33 2.40 -0.14
N CYS A 132 5.36 3.16 0.22
CA CYS A 132 6.69 2.62 0.43
C CYS A 132 7.32 3.22 1.67
N THR A 133 7.85 2.35 2.52
CA THR A 133 8.83 2.71 3.53
C THR A 133 10.22 2.71 2.91
N ILE A 134 11.01 3.73 3.20
CA ILE A 134 12.38 3.90 2.72
C ILE A 134 13.33 3.81 3.89
N GLY A 135 14.43 3.09 3.72
CA GLY A 135 15.45 3.01 4.76
C GLY A 135 16.51 1.97 4.45
N ARG A 136 17.00 1.34 5.50
CA ARG A 136 17.98 0.25 5.42
C ARG A 136 17.45 -1.04 6.06
N VAL A 137 18.01 -2.17 5.66
CA VAL A 137 17.73 -3.46 6.30
C VAL A 137 18.09 -3.43 7.78
N ASP A 138 17.23 -3.99 8.61
CA ASP A 138 17.52 -4.25 10.00
C ASP A 138 18.39 -5.51 10.14
N ARG A 139 19.67 -5.35 10.49
CA ARG A 139 20.61 -6.48 10.58
C ARG A 139 20.33 -7.43 11.73
N SER A 140 19.56 -7.02 12.76
CA SER A 140 19.22 -7.91 13.87
C SER A 140 18.04 -8.82 13.56
N THR A 141 17.09 -8.35 12.74
CA THR A 141 15.86 -9.08 12.42
C THR A 141 15.79 -9.56 10.96
N GLY A 142 16.66 -9.05 10.08
CA GLY A 142 16.65 -9.31 8.64
C GLY A 142 15.53 -8.59 7.88
N VAL A 143 14.69 -7.81 8.56
CA VAL A 143 13.55 -7.13 7.95
C VAL A 143 14.04 -5.97 7.08
N ALA A 144 13.62 -5.95 5.81
CA ALA A 144 13.93 -4.90 4.85
C ALA A 144 12.74 -3.92 4.68
N PRO A 145 13.00 -2.63 4.43
CA PRO A 145 11.98 -1.70 3.98
C PRO A 145 11.57 -1.99 2.53
N ASP A 146 10.44 -1.43 2.07
CA ASP A 146 9.97 -1.58 0.69
C ASP A 146 11.00 -1.05 -0.32
N VAL A 147 11.63 0.07 0.03
CA VAL A 147 12.74 0.67 -0.72
C VAL A 147 14.00 0.58 0.13
N ASP A 148 14.80 -0.45 -0.14
CA ASP A 148 16.09 -0.66 0.51
C ASP A 148 17.19 0.15 -0.15
N LEU A 149 17.68 1.16 0.58
CA LEU A 149 18.79 1.99 0.17
C LEU A 149 20.12 1.56 0.81
N THR A 150 20.16 0.44 1.54
CA THR A 150 21.39 -0.11 2.13
C THR A 150 22.54 -0.24 1.12
N PRO A 151 22.31 -0.69 -0.14
CA PRO A 151 23.40 -0.80 -1.11
C PRO A 151 24.10 0.52 -1.46
N PHE A 152 23.43 1.66 -1.21
CA PHE A 152 23.90 3.00 -1.56
C PHE A 152 24.39 3.81 -0.34
N ASP A 153 24.29 3.25 0.88
CA ASP A 153 24.61 3.93 2.14
C ASP A 153 25.90 3.37 2.78
N SER A 154 27.04 3.62 2.14
CA SER A 154 28.36 3.21 2.64
C SER A 154 28.64 3.67 4.07
N ASP A 155 28.18 4.88 4.38
CA ASP A 155 28.40 5.58 5.64
C ASP A 155 27.40 5.18 6.74
N LYS A 156 26.45 4.29 6.43
CA LYS A 156 25.44 3.77 7.37
C LYS A 156 24.65 4.90 8.04
N THR A 157 24.28 5.90 7.26
CA THR A 157 23.57 7.09 7.69
C THR A 157 22.05 6.92 7.69
N LEU A 158 21.53 5.85 7.09
CA LEU A 158 20.11 5.58 7.02
C LEU A 158 19.56 4.97 8.32
N SER A 159 18.32 5.31 8.58
CA SER A 159 17.51 4.63 9.61
C SER A 159 16.80 3.45 8.97
N ARG A 160 16.41 2.45 9.78
CA ARG A 160 15.63 1.30 9.29
C ARG A 160 14.33 1.73 8.62
N ARG A 161 13.65 2.71 9.23
CA ARG A 161 12.44 3.36 8.74
C ARG A 161 12.69 4.87 8.62
N HIS A 162 13.46 5.27 7.62
CA HIS A 162 13.95 6.64 7.51
C HIS A 162 12.84 7.58 7.04
N ALA A 163 12.14 7.21 5.96
CA ALA A 163 11.09 8.02 5.36
C ALA A 163 9.97 7.14 4.79
N LYS A 164 8.88 7.76 4.37
CA LYS A 164 7.79 7.12 3.64
C LYS A 164 7.40 7.92 2.42
N VAL A 165 7.11 7.23 1.33
CA VAL A 165 6.44 7.79 0.16
C VAL A 165 5.04 7.22 0.08
N ALA A 166 4.07 8.11 -0.10
CA ALA A 166 2.67 7.79 -0.31
C ALA A 166 2.18 8.43 -1.61
N MET A 167 1.60 7.63 -2.49
CA MET A 167 0.89 8.08 -3.67
C MET A 167 -0.56 8.41 -3.28
N ARG A 168 -1.00 9.58 -3.69
CA ARG A 168 -2.37 10.09 -3.60
C ARG A 168 -2.88 10.40 -5.00
N PRO A 169 -4.19 10.62 -5.20
CA PRO A 169 -4.75 10.93 -6.52
C PRO A 169 -4.10 12.12 -7.22
N ASP A 170 -3.52 13.04 -6.46
CA ASP A 170 -2.91 14.28 -6.92
C ASP A 170 -1.36 14.27 -6.94
N GLY A 171 -0.72 13.15 -6.60
CA GLY A 171 0.74 12.99 -6.71
C GLY A 171 1.39 12.16 -5.61
N TYR A 172 2.72 12.21 -5.57
CA TYR A 172 3.53 11.52 -4.57
C TYR A 172 3.91 12.46 -3.44
N TYR A 173 3.87 11.95 -2.21
CA TYR A 173 4.16 12.69 -1.00
C TYR A 173 5.27 11.99 -0.22
N LEU A 174 6.28 12.75 0.20
CA LEU A 174 7.39 12.28 1.02
C LEU A 174 7.25 12.79 2.45
N ARG A 175 7.48 11.91 3.42
CA ARG A 175 7.50 12.25 4.85
C ARG A 175 8.70 11.60 5.53
N GLU A 176 9.36 12.33 6.42
CA GLU A 176 10.32 11.74 7.36
C GLU A 176 9.60 11.03 8.51
N ASP A 177 10.00 9.79 8.83
CA ASP A 177 9.43 9.00 9.95
C ASP A 177 10.41 9.02 11.13
N GLU A 178 11.52 8.29 11.04
CA GLU A 178 12.55 8.20 12.10
C GLU A 178 13.95 8.52 11.56
N GLY A 179 14.17 9.72 11.02
CA GLY A 179 15.46 10.12 10.44
C GLY A 179 16.43 10.75 11.44
N ARG A 180 17.49 10.04 11.85
CA ARG A 180 18.56 10.65 12.67
C ARG A 180 19.35 11.70 11.89
N ASN A 181 19.61 11.44 10.61
CA ASN A 181 20.45 12.27 9.75
C ASN A 181 19.65 13.19 8.81
N GLY A 182 18.31 13.16 8.89
CA GLY A 182 17.43 14.04 8.13
C GLY A 182 17.11 13.55 6.72
N THR A 183 15.93 13.94 6.26
CA THR A 183 15.47 13.86 4.87
C THR A 183 15.43 15.26 4.27
N PHE A 184 15.84 15.41 3.01
CA PHE A 184 15.90 16.70 2.31
C PHE A 184 15.26 16.60 0.93
N VAL A 185 14.61 17.68 0.50
CA VAL A 185 14.05 17.87 -0.84
C VAL A 185 14.59 19.19 -1.38
N ASN A 186 15.28 19.15 -2.53
CA ASN A 186 15.93 20.31 -3.14
C ASN A 186 16.73 21.13 -2.13
N GLU A 187 17.65 20.45 -1.41
CA GLU A 187 18.52 20.99 -0.35
C GLU A 187 17.81 21.45 0.94
N ARG A 188 16.48 21.57 0.93
CA ARG A 188 15.70 21.92 2.12
C ARG A 188 15.44 20.69 2.98
N ARG A 189 15.81 20.76 4.26
CA ARG A 189 15.48 19.72 5.24
C ARG A 189 13.97 19.69 5.46
N LEU A 190 13.39 18.49 5.49
CA LEU A 190 12.02 18.29 5.93
C LEU A 190 11.90 18.43 7.44
N ASP A 191 10.81 19.02 7.88
CA ASP A 191 10.42 18.96 9.29
C ASP A 191 9.87 17.55 9.58
N PRO A 192 10.33 16.87 10.63
CA PRO A 192 9.88 15.51 10.94
C PRO A 192 8.35 15.42 11.03
N GLY A 193 7.76 14.43 10.37
CA GLY A 193 6.31 14.23 10.34
C GLY A 193 5.55 15.13 9.35
N VAL A 194 6.19 16.14 8.73
CA VAL A 194 5.57 16.97 7.70
C VAL A 194 5.70 16.30 6.33
N GLU A 195 4.58 16.20 5.62
CA GLU A 195 4.54 15.68 4.27
C GLU A 195 4.83 16.78 3.24
N VAL A 196 5.64 16.47 2.24
CA VAL A 196 5.93 17.35 1.10
C VAL A 196 5.59 16.62 -0.19
N ARG A 197 4.85 17.30 -1.07
CA ARG A 197 4.53 16.79 -2.41
C ARG A 197 5.80 16.83 -3.28
N LEU A 198 6.08 15.71 -3.94
CA LEU A 198 7.20 15.55 -4.88
C LEU A 198 6.79 15.97 -6.29
N ALA A 199 7.68 16.68 -6.97
CA ALA A 199 7.62 16.99 -8.40
C ALA A 199 8.69 16.19 -9.17
N ASP A 200 8.40 15.87 -10.43
CA ASP A 200 9.38 15.21 -11.30
C ASP A 200 10.69 16.02 -11.36
N GLY A 201 11.81 15.35 -11.09
CA GLY A 201 13.13 15.95 -11.03
C GLY A 201 13.55 16.51 -9.67
N ASP A 202 12.72 16.40 -8.65
CA ASP A 202 13.14 16.75 -7.29
C ASP A 202 14.35 15.93 -6.85
N ARG A 203 15.36 16.63 -6.32
CA ARG A 203 16.55 16.01 -5.72
C ARG A 203 16.27 15.72 -4.26
N LEU A 204 16.37 14.45 -3.89
CA LEU A 204 16.12 13.97 -2.54
C LEU A 204 17.41 13.48 -1.91
N ARG A 205 17.53 13.71 -0.60
CA ARG A 205 18.62 13.16 0.19
C ARG A 205 18.10 12.51 1.46
N PHE A 206 18.47 11.26 1.66
CA PHE A 206 18.14 10.45 2.84
C PHE A 206 19.44 10.13 3.58
N GLY A 207 19.70 10.77 4.72
CA GLY A 207 21.04 10.74 5.29
C GLY A 207 22.06 11.27 4.28
N PHE A 208 23.00 10.45 3.82
CA PHE A 208 23.96 10.78 2.76
C PHE A 208 23.66 10.13 1.40
N VAL A 209 22.54 9.42 1.26
CA VAL A 209 22.13 8.85 -0.04
C VAL A 209 21.37 9.89 -0.85
N HIS A 210 21.82 10.13 -2.08
CA HIS A 210 21.24 11.08 -3.02
C HIS A 210 20.47 10.38 -4.13
N VAL A 211 19.22 10.77 -4.34
CA VAL A 211 18.38 10.25 -5.42
C VAL A 211 17.60 11.38 -6.09
N VAL A 212 17.23 11.18 -7.35
CA VAL A 212 16.29 12.05 -8.07
C VAL A 212 14.95 11.33 -8.19
N PHE A 213 13.87 12.00 -7.81
CA PHE A 213 12.54 11.49 -8.05
C PHE A 213 12.17 11.65 -9.54
N ARG A 214 11.74 10.56 -10.16
CA ARG A 214 11.26 10.56 -11.55
C ARG A 214 9.90 9.91 -11.63
N LEU A 215 8.96 10.57 -12.32
CA LEU A 215 7.78 9.90 -12.85
C LEU A 215 8.22 9.11 -14.07
N ALA A 216 7.88 7.82 -14.15
CA ALA A 216 8.11 7.09 -15.37
C ALA A 216 7.16 7.66 -16.43
N SER A 217 7.75 8.13 -17.52
CA SER A 217 7.00 8.58 -18.68
C SER A 217 6.12 7.41 -19.12
N GLY A 218 4.81 7.64 -19.23
CA GLY A 218 3.96 6.72 -19.98
C GLY A 218 4.64 6.47 -21.32
N SER A 219 4.84 5.21 -21.68
CA SER A 219 5.52 4.80 -22.91
C SER A 219 5.16 5.74 -24.06
N ASP A 220 6.14 6.47 -24.57
CA ASP A 220 6.04 7.19 -25.84
C ASP A 220 5.70 6.15 -26.91
N ASN A 221 4.40 6.04 -27.21
CA ASN A 221 3.92 5.32 -28.37
C ASN A 221 4.31 6.17 -29.59
N THR A 222 5.54 5.97 -30.05
CA THR A 222 6.03 6.57 -31.30
C THR A 222 5.31 5.84 -32.45
N PRO A 223 4.72 6.58 -33.42
CA PRO A 223 3.69 6.08 -34.34
C PRO A 223 4.14 4.98 -35.31
#